data_AF-A0A401GZN5-F1
#
_entry.id   AF-A0A401GZN5-F1
#
_cell.length_a   1.000
_cell.length_b   1.000
_cell.length_c   1.000
_cell.angle_alpha   90.00
_cell.angle_beta   90.00
_cell.angle_gamma   90.00
#
_symmetry.space_group_name_H-M   'P 1'
#
loop_
_entity.id
_entity.type
_entity.pdbx_description
1 polymer ?
#
loop_
_entity_poly.entity_id
_entity_poly.type
_entity_poly.pdbx_seq_one_letter_code
_entity_poly.pdbx_strand_id
1 'polypeptide(L)'
;MAPSKARRASHCAALRSALALFLGAACSLTTRKTSVDSGTAPEGPPTQYQSLLELPGFKYYSQDFLSAFDELYFAKPILIQDYVAHDPWKVLCAVMLLNKTTGAKAVPVFFNLMKIWPTPRDFAVAPQDAVEEIIRTLGLSNIRSERLITLSRMYINDPPRPDLLRKSRCKTTLYSSVVANGGQNVVAEQTDYKRTPVSHLPGCGPYALDSWRIFCASDEEWKSVLPKDKELKRFLRWKWAYEKFRQWDPELGPGNVITLDYVRDVTALLSSE
;
A
#
# COMPACT_ATOMS: atom_id res chain seq x y z
N MET A 1 -15.99 0.31 -12.86
CA MET A 1 -15.53 1.70 -13.04
C MET A 1 -14.29 1.65 -13.94
N ALA A 2 -14.35 2.19 -15.16
CA ALA A 2 -13.23 2.09 -16.10
C ALA A 2 -12.00 2.88 -15.58
N PRO A 3 -10.77 2.36 -15.72
CA PRO A 3 -9.58 3.04 -15.24
C PRO A 3 -9.34 4.35 -16.01
N SER A 4 -8.95 5.41 -15.30
CA SER A 4 -8.65 6.72 -15.87
C SER A 4 -7.52 6.67 -16.91
N LYS A 5 -7.45 7.64 -17.82
CA LYS A 5 -6.40 7.71 -18.86
C LYS A 5 -4.98 7.63 -18.28
N ALA A 6 -4.71 8.33 -17.17
CA ALA A 6 -3.43 8.30 -16.47
C ALA A 6 -3.09 6.89 -15.95
N ARG A 7 -4.09 6.16 -15.43
CA ARG A 7 -3.91 4.79 -14.91
C ARG A 7 -3.59 3.80 -16.03
N ARG A 8 -4.20 3.97 -17.21
CA ARG A 8 -3.88 3.15 -18.41
C ARG A 8 -2.46 3.41 -18.93
N ALA A 9 -2.02 4.68 -18.97
CA ALA A 9 -0.66 5.01 -19.38
C ALA A 9 0.40 4.42 -18.43
N SER A 10 0.17 4.52 -17.11
CA SER A 10 1.01 3.88 -16.10
C SER A 10 1.04 2.36 -16.26
N HIS A 11 -0.09 1.74 -16.60
CA HIS A 11 -0.15 0.30 -16.86
C HIS A 11 0.62 -0.13 -18.12
N CYS A 12 0.51 0.61 -19.23
CA CYS A 12 1.35 0.34 -20.40
C CYS A 12 2.86 0.51 -20.13
N ALA A 13 3.25 1.41 -19.22
CA ALA A 13 4.64 1.54 -18.78
C ALA A 13 5.08 0.37 -17.90
N ALA A 14 4.19 -0.10 -17.01
CA ALA A 14 4.43 -1.27 -16.17
C ALA A 14 4.59 -2.54 -17.01
N LEU A 15 3.75 -2.77 -18.04
CA LEU A 15 3.88 -3.90 -18.96
C LEU A 15 5.20 -3.88 -19.73
N ARG A 16 5.66 -2.70 -20.16
CA ARG A 16 6.98 -2.55 -20.79
C ARG A 16 8.11 -2.90 -19.82
N SER A 17 8.00 -2.47 -18.56
CA SER A 17 8.98 -2.78 -17.51
C SER A 17 8.98 -4.27 -17.15
N ALA A 18 7.81 -4.88 -17.11
CA ALA A 18 7.61 -6.32 -16.90
C ALA A 18 8.33 -7.13 -17.98
N LEU A 19 8.12 -6.76 -19.25
CA LEU A 19 8.78 -7.37 -20.39
C LEU A 19 10.31 -7.19 -20.33
N ALA A 20 10.80 -6.00 -19.96
CA ALA A 20 12.23 -5.73 -19.84
C ALA A 20 12.91 -6.54 -18.71
N LEU A 21 12.29 -6.63 -17.53
CA LEU A 21 12.79 -7.46 -16.42
C LEU A 21 12.79 -8.94 -16.79
N PHE A 22 11.76 -9.39 -17.51
CA PHE A 22 11.65 -10.76 -17.96
C PHE A 22 12.78 -11.13 -18.95
N LEU A 23 13.07 -10.24 -19.91
CA LEU A 23 14.18 -10.40 -20.85
C LEU A 23 15.56 -10.37 -20.14
N GLY A 24 15.73 -9.51 -19.13
CA GLY A 24 16.96 -9.43 -18.34
C GLY A 24 17.23 -10.67 -17.47
N ALA A 25 16.20 -11.25 -16.85
CA ALA A 25 16.33 -12.45 -16.02
C ALA A 25 16.72 -13.70 -16.84
N ALA A 26 16.20 -13.84 -18.06
CA ALA A 26 16.57 -14.92 -18.99
C ALA A 26 18.06 -14.90 -19.37
N CYS A 27 18.67 -13.72 -19.41
CA CYS A 27 20.11 -13.56 -19.65
C CYS A 27 20.96 -14.05 -18.47
N SER A 28 20.53 -13.81 -17.22
CA SER A 28 21.28 -14.22 -16.02
C SER A 28 21.35 -15.75 -15.84
N LEU A 29 20.40 -16.49 -16.42
CA LEU A 29 20.42 -17.96 -16.48
C LEU A 29 21.32 -18.52 -17.61
N THR A 30 21.70 -17.68 -18.58
CA THR A 30 22.52 -18.08 -19.74
C THR A 30 23.96 -17.56 -19.68
N THR A 31 24.26 -16.53 -18.89
CA THR A 31 25.62 -16.00 -18.74
C THR A 31 26.22 -16.27 -17.36
N ARG A 32 27.25 -17.12 -17.30
CA ARG A 32 28.26 -17.10 -16.23
C ARG A 32 28.99 -15.76 -16.32
N LYS A 33 28.96 -14.99 -15.22
CA LYS A 33 29.67 -13.72 -14.92
C LYS A 33 30.63 -13.19 -16.00
N THR A 34 30.37 -11.98 -16.49
CA THR A 34 31.39 -10.92 -16.59
C THR A 34 30.77 -9.58 -16.22
N SER A 35 31.41 -8.89 -15.29
CA SER A 35 31.08 -7.53 -14.82
C SER A 35 31.43 -6.49 -15.87
N VAL A 36 30.69 -5.38 -15.96
CA VAL A 36 31.20 -3.99 -15.91
C VAL A 36 30.00 -3.05 -15.69
N ASP A 37 30.25 -2.03 -14.87
CA ASP A 37 29.39 -0.93 -14.44
C ASP A 37 29.41 0.22 -15.47
N SER A 38 28.26 0.85 -15.75
CA SER A 38 28.18 2.26 -16.14
C SER A 38 26.71 2.71 -16.27
N GLY A 39 26.35 3.75 -15.52
CA GLY A 39 25.03 4.33 -15.50
C GLY A 39 24.63 4.99 -16.83
N THR A 40 23.41 4.67 -17.27
CA THR A 40 22.50 5.53 -18.04
C THR A 40 21.14 4.82 -18.05
N ALA A 41 20.05 5.59 -18.02
CA ALA A 41 18.68 5.05 -17.99
C ALA A 41 18.36 4.28 -19.30
N PRO A 42 17.75 3.08 -19.26
CA PRO A 42 17.56 2.30 -20.47
C PRO A 42 16.33 2.77 -21.25
N GLU A 43 16.56 3.28 -22.46
CA GLU A 43 15.57 3.35 -23.53
C GLU A 43 15.33 1.93 -24.08
N GLY A 44 14.16 1.35 -23.78
CA GLY A 44 13.71 0.08 -24.34
C GLY A 44 14.56 -1.15 -23.96
N PRO A 45 14.05 -2.38 -24.17
CA PRO A 45 14.89 -3.57 -24.02
C PRO A 45 16.00 -3.52 -25.08
N PRO A 46 17.29 -3.71 -24.69
CA PRO A 46 18.40 -3.75 -25.62
C PRO A 46 18.13 -4.71 -26.79
N THR A 47 18.50 -4.30 -28.01
CA THR A 47 18.25 -5.00 -29.29
C THR A 47 18.72 -6.47 -29.27
N GLN A 48 19.65 -6.82 -28.38
CA GLN A 48 20.15 -8.18 -28.19
C GLN A 48 19.13 -9.20 -27.66
N TYR A 49 17.99 -8.76 -27.13
CA TYR A 49 16.97 -9.66 -26.54
C TYR A 49 15.79 -9.95 -27.46
N GLN A 50 15.72 -9.29 -28.62
CA GLN A 50 14.64 -9.45 -29.58
C GLN A 50 14.62 -10.87 -30.15
N SER A 51 15.78 -11.50 -30.29
CA SER A 51 15.93 -12.90 -30.69
C SER A 51 15.34 -13.91 -29.69
N LEU A 52 15.33 -13.59 -28.39
CA LEU A 52 14.71 -14.46 -27.37
C LEU A 52 13.19 -14.48 -27.52
N LEU A 53 12.57 -13.35 -27.89
CA LEU A 53 11.12 -13.24 -28.13
C LEU A 53 10.65 -14.09 -29.32
N GLU A 54 11.55 -14.42 -30.25
CA GLU A 54 11.25 -15.27 -31.40
C GLU A 54 11.32 -16.77 -31.08
N LEU A 55 11.91 -17.17 -29.94
CA LEU A 55 11.93 -18.58 -29.53
C LEU A 55 10.52 -19.00 -29.09
N PRO A 56 9.90 -20.05 -29.68
CA PRO A 56 8.50 -20.40 -29.41
C PRO A 56 8.17 -20.57 -27.92
N GLY A 57 9.02 -21.29 -27.17
CA GLY A 57 8.80 -21.48 -25.73
C GLY A 57 8.85 -20.19 -24.92
N PHE A 58 9.77 -19.28 -25.26
CA PHE A 58 9.90 -17.98 -24.59
C PHE A 58 8.72 -17.07 -24.96
N LYS A 59 8.29 -17.10 -26.21
CA LYS A 59 7.10 -16.39 -26.69
C LYS A 59 5.86 -16.79 -25.90
N TYR A 60 5.57 -18.10 -25.77
CA TYR A 60 4.42 -18.57 -25.00
C TYR A 60 4.49 -18.15 -23.53
N TYR A 61 5.63 -18.36 -22.87
CA TYR A 61 5.79 -17.93 -21.48
C TYR A 61 5.57 -16.42 -21.32
N SER A 62 6.16 -15.60 -22.21
CA SER A 62 6.04 -14.15 -22.13
C SER A 62 4.58 -13.68 -22.30
N GLN A 63 3.81 -14.34 -23.17
CA GLN A 63 2.39 -14.07 -23.36
C GLN A 63 1.58 -14.43 -22.11
N ASP A 64 1.81 -15.62 -21.55
CA ASP A 64 1.19 -16.06 -20.30
C ASP A 64 1.47 -15.11 -19.14
N PHE A 65 2.73 -14.66 -19.01
CA PHE A 65 3.13 -13.71 -17.99
C PHE A 65 2.48 -12.35 -18.15
N LEU A 66 2.45 -11.81 -19.37
CA LEU A 66 1.79 -10.52 -19.62
C LEU A 66 0.29 -10.62 -19.35
N SER A 67 -0.38 -11.71 -19.74
CA SER A 67 -1.79 -11.94 -19.44
C SER A 67 -2.05 -12.00 -17.93
N ALA A 68 -1.25 -12.75 -17.18
CA ALA A 68 -1.38 -12.83 -15.72
C ALA A 68 -1.10 -11.47 -15.05
N PHE A 69 -0.17 -10.69 -15.59
CA PHE A 69 0.17 -9.36 -15.07
C PHE A 69 -0.94 -8.34 -15.35
N ASP A 70 -1.65 -8.46 -16.47
CA ASP A 70 -2.86 -7.68 -16.75
C ASP A 70 -3.98 -8.00 -15.75
N GLU A 71 -4.20 -9.28 -15.44
CA GLU A 71 -5.17 -9.67 -14.42
C GLU A 71 -4.79 -9.10 -13.04
N LEU A 72 -3.51 -9.17 -12.67
CA LEU A 72 -3.00 -8.56 -11.43
C LEU A 72 -3.30 -7.05 -11.35
N TYR A 73 -3.18 -6.33 -12.47
CA TYR A 73 -3.53 -4.91 -12.53
C TYR A 73 -5.01 -4.66 -12.18
N PHE A 74 -5.90 -5.50 -12.70
CA PHE A 74 -7.34 -5.40 -12.40
C PHE A 74 -7.69 -5.87 -10.99
N ALA A 75 -6.86 -6.71 -10.38
CA ALA A 75 -7.01 -7.17 -9.00
C ALA A 75 -6.55 -6.15 -7.92
N LYS A 76 -6.20 -4.90 -8.29
CA LYS A 76 -5.81 -3.86 -7.32
C LYS A 76 -6.91 -3.66 -6.26
N PRO A 77 -6.62 -3.84 -4.96
CA PRO A 77 -7.57 -3.55 -3.89
C PRO A 77 -8.01 -2.09 -3.90
N ILE A 78 -9.33 -1.87 -3.79
CA ILE A 78 -9.93 -0.54 -3.77
C ILE A 78 -10.08 -0.10 -2.31
N LEU A 79 -9.18 0.77 -1.88
CA LEU A 79 -9.17 1.32 -0.52
C LEU A 79 -9.51 2.80 -0.55
N ILE A 80 -10.33 3.26 0.39
CA ILE A 80 -10.67 4.68 0.50
C ILE A 80 -9.43 5.54 0.77
N GLN A 81 -8.45 4.99 1.49
CA GLN A 81 -7.17 5.64 1.75
C GLN A 81 -6.44 6.01 0.45
N ASP A 82 -6.48 5.15 -0.57
CA ASP A 82 -5.90 5.42 -1.90
C ASP A 82 -6.66 6.56 -2.60
N TYR A 83 -7.98 6.59 -2.47
CA TYR A 83 -8.84 7.61 -3.08
C TYR A 83 -8.62 9.01 -2.48
N VAL A 84 -8.47 9.11 -1.15
CA VAL A 84 -8.26 10.39 -0.45
C VAL A 84 -6.80 10.68 -0.10
N ALA A 85 -5.85 9.93 -0.66
CA ALA A 85 -4.43 10.00 -0.32
C ALA A 85 -3.80 11.42 -0.39
N HIS A 86 -4.32 12.26 -1.29
CA HIS A 86 -3.91 13.66 -1.47
C HIS A 86 -4.23 14.57 -0.29
N ASP A 87 -5.09 14.13 0.63
CA ASP A 87 -5.50 14.87 1.82
C ASP A 87 -5.29 13.99 3.06
N PRO A 88 -4.14 14.12 3.75
CA PRO A 88 -3.81 13.26 4.88
C PRO A 88 -4.80 13.35 6.04
N TRP A 89 -5.45 14.50 6.24
CA TRP A 89 -6.50 14.62 7.25
C TRP A 89 -7.71 13.74 6.91
N LYS A 90 -8.14 13.74 5.64
CA LYS A 90 -9.21 12.85 5.17
C LYS A 90 -8.86 11.39 5.31
N VAL A 91 -7.60 10.99 5.05
CA VAL A 91 -7.13 9.63 5.31
C VAL A 91 -7.31 9.27 6.78
N LEU A 92 -6.89 10.15 7.70
CA LEU A 92 -7.02 9.92 9.15
C LEU A 92 -8.49 9.84 9.60
N CYS A 93 -9.38 10.67 9.06
CA CYS A 93 -10.82 10.58 9.31
C CYS A 93 -11.40 9.24 8.80
N ALA A 94 -11.04 8.83 7.58
CA ALA A 94 -11.52 7.58 6.99
C ALA A 94 -11.10 6.35 7.81
N VAL A 95 -9.82 6.25 8.18
CA VAL A 95 -9.33 5.11 8.97
C VAL A 95 -9.87 5.10 10.40
N MET A 96 -10.22 6.27 10.96
CA MET A 96 -10.91 6.33 12.24
C MET A 96 -12.29 5.68 12.19
N LEU A 97 -13.05 5.93 11.11
CA LEU A 97 -14.36 5.33 10.88
C LEU A 97 -14.29 3.83 10.57
N LEU A 98 -13.20 3.37 9.94
CA LEU A 98 -12.98 1.96 9.62
C LEU A 98 -12.59 1.10 10.83
N ASN A 99 -12.28 1.71 11.97
CA ASN A 99 -11.94 0.96 13.19
C ASN A 99 -13.12 0.11 13.67
N LYS A 100 -12.99 -1.21 13.50
CA LYS A 100 -14.03 -2.21 13.81
C LYS A 100 -15.32 -1.97 13.02
N THR A 101 -15.22 -1.51 11.79
CA THR A 101 -16.37 -1.26 10.90
C THR A 101 -15.99 -1.57 9.46
N THR A 102 -16.89 -2.22 8.72
CA THR A 102 -16.62 -2.58 7.32
C THR A 102 -16.62 -1.35 6.42
N GLY A 103 -15.80 -1.39 5.36
CA GLY A 103 -15.77 -0.32 4.36
C GLY A 103 -17.13 -0.03 3.74
N ALA A 104 -17.91 -1.08 3.44
CA ALA A 104 -19.26 -0.96 2.89
C ALA A 104 -20.19 -0.05 3.72
N LYS A 105 -20.03 -0.03 5.06
CA LYS A 105 -20.80 0.85 5.95
C LYS A 105 -20.12 2.21 6.17
N ALA A 106 -18.80 2.21 6.40
CA ALA A 106 -18.06 3.41 6.75
C ALA A 106 -17.90 4.40 5.58
N VAL A 107 -17.72 3.91 4.35
CA VAL A 107 -17.40 4.74 3.18
C VAL A 107 -18.54 5.71 2.81
N PRO A 108 -19.82 5.29 2.71
CA PRO A 108 -20.91 6.23 2.46
C PRO A 108 -21.04 7.31 3.55
N VAL A 109 -20.87 6.90 4.81
CA VAL A 109 -20.91 7.82 5.96
C VAL A 109 -19.76 8.82 5.91
N PHE A 110 -18.55 8.39 5.57
CA PHE A 110 -17.41 9.28 5.36
C PHE A 110 -17.74 10.36 4.33
N PHE A 111 -18.29 10.00 3.16
CA PHE A 111 -18.63 10.98 2.14
C PHE A 111 -19.75 11.92 2.57
N ASN A 112 -20.72 11.45 3.35
CA ASN A 112 -21.74 12.31 3.94
C ASN A 112 -21.12 13.36 4.87
N LEU A 113 -20.22 12.94 5.76
CA LEU A 113 -19.48 13.84 6.64
C LEU A 113 -18.64 14.85 5.83
N MET A 114 -17.90 14.41 4.82
CA MET A 114 -17.06 15.29 3.98
C MET A 114 -17.88 16.25 3.12
N LYS A 115 -19.15 15.96 2.86
CA LYS A 115 -20.06 16.88 2.17
C LYS A 115 -20.48 18.04 3.08
N ILE A 116 -20.65 17.78 4.37
CA ILE A 116 -21.12 18.75 5.36
C ILE A 116 -19.92 19.53 5.95
N TRP A 117 -18.84 18.83 6.30
CA TRP A 117 -17.61 19.37 6.89
C TRP A 117 -16.40 18.95 6.06
N PRO A 118 -16.14 19.63 4.92
CA PRO A 118 -15.13 19.21 3.94
C PRO A 118 -13.69 19.45 4.36
N THR A 119 -13.45 20.31 5.35
CA THR A 119 -12.12 20.68 5.83
C THR A 119 -11.95 20.44 7.33
N PRO A 120 -10.70 20.37 7.84
CA PRO A 120 -10.46 20.30 9.28
C PRO A 120 -11.11 21.47 10.04
N ARG A 121 -11.16 22.68 9.45
CA ARG A 121 -11.72 23.87 10.09
C ARG A 121 -13.22 23.74 10.29
N ASP A 122 -13.93 23.27 9.27
CA ASP A 122 -15.38 23.05 9.35
C ASP A 122 -15.71 21.95 10.37
N PHE A 123 -14.96 20.85 10.35
CA PHE A 123 -15.21 19.71 11.23
C PHE A 123 -14.81 20.00 12.69
N ALA A 124 -13.80 20.84 12.92
CA ALA A 124 -13.37 21.23 14.27
C ALA A 124 -14.45 21.98 15.08
N VAL A 125 -15.40 22.62 14.40
CA VAL A 125 -16.52 23.36 15.02
C VAL A 125 -17.85 22.64 14.85
N ALA A 126 -17.86 21.42 14.30
CA ALA A 126 -19.08 20.65 14.12
C ALA A 126 -19.76 20.35 15.48
N PRO A 127 -21.09 20.49 15.59
CA PRO A 127 -21.84 20.02 16.75
C PRO A 127 -21.69 18.51 16.91
N GLN A 128 -21.29 18.05 18.10
CA GLN A 128 -20.98 16.64 18.33
C GLN A 128 -22.21 15.73 18.16
N ASP A 129 -23.39 16.20 18.58
CA ASP A 129 -24.67 15.52 18.41
C ASP A 129 -25.04 15.33 16.93
N ALA A 130 -24.81 16.34 16.09
CA ALA A 130 -25.03 16.24 14.65
C ALA A 130 -24.08 15.22 13.99
N VAL A 131 -22.80 15.22 14.38
CA VAL A 131 -21.84 14.21 13.91
C VAL A 131 -22.25 12.82 14.39
N GLU A 132 -22.66 12.71 15.66
CA GLU A 132 -23.09 11.45 16.28
C GLU A 132 -24.27 10.84 15.53
N GLU A 133 -25.29 11.63 15.20
CA GLU A 133 -26.46 11.14 14.47
C GLU A 133 -26.09 10.57 13.09
N ILE A 134 -25.16 11.23 12.38
CA ILE A 134 -24.69 10.77 11.07
C ILE A 134 -23.96 9.42 11.17
N ILE A 135 -23.16 9.21 12.23
CA ILE A 135 -22.35 8.00 12.39
C ILE A 135 -23.00 6.93 13.28
N ARG A 136 -24.23 7.17 13.76
CA ARG A 136 -24.93 6.33 14.75
C ARG A 136 -24.96 4.85 14.38
N THR A 137 -25.13 4.54 13.10
CA THR A 137 -25.22 3.17 12.56
C THR A 137 -23.88 2.41 12.56
N LEU A 138 -22.76 3.09 12.77
CA LEU A 138 -21.43 2.49 12.76
C LEU A 138 -21.01 1.96 14.14
N GLY A 139 -21.75 2.28 15.21
CA GLY A 139 -21.40 1.98 16.61
C GLY A 139 -20.33 2.92 17.18
N LEU A 140 -20.15 2.90 18.51
CA LEU A 140 -19.19 3.77 19.24
C LEU A 140 -19.32 5.26 18.85
N SER A 141 -20.54 5.70 18.53
CA SER A 141 -20.82 6.98 17.88
C SER A 141 -20.35 8.17 18.72
N ASN A 142 -20.68 8.19 20.00
CA ASN A 142 -20.26 9.25 20.93
C ASN A 142 -18.72 9.43 20.98
N ILE A 143 -17.96 8.34 21.18
CA ILE A 143 -16.50 8.40 21.28
C ILE A 143 -15.89 8.76 19.91
N ARG A 144 -16.46 8.28 18.80
CA ARG A 144 -15.95 8.58 17.45
C ARG A 144 -16.23 10.01 17.05
N SER A 145 -17.41 10.56 17.36
CA SER A 145 -17.76 11.95 17.05
C SER A 145 -16.83 12.91 17.78
N GLU A 146 -16.63 12.69 19.09
CA GLU A 146 -15.66 13.46 19.89
C GLU A 146 -14.25 13.40 19.31
N ARG A 147 -13.78 12.19 18.95
CA ARG A 147 -12.43 11.98 18.39
C ARG A 147 -12.24 12.62 17.03
N LEU A 148 -13.24 12.58 16.14
CA LEU A 148 -13.15 13.23 14.82
C LEU A 148 -13.04 14.75 14.95
N ILE A 149 -13.83 15.35 15.84
CA ILE A 149 -13.78 16.79 16.13
C ILE A 149 -12.43 17.15 16.75
N THR A 150 -11.98 16.38 17.74
CA THR A 150 -10.70 16.61 18.43
C THR A 150 -9.51 16.44 17.49
N LEU A 151 -9.53 15.40 16.63
CA LEU A 151 -8.54 15.21 15.57
C LEU A 151 -8.45 16.47 14.69
N SER A 152 -9.59 16.98 14.24
CA SER A 152 -9.65 18.14 13.35
C SER A 152 -9.12 19.41 14.01
N ARG A 153 -9.46 19.64 15.29
CA ARG A 153 -8.89 20.74 16.09
C ARG A 153 -7.37 20.63 16.22
N MET A 154 -6.86 19.45 16.59
CA MET A 154 -5.43 19.23 16.75
C MET A 154 -4.67 19.30 15.44
N TYR A 155 -5.28 18.87 14.32
CA TYR A 155 -4.68 18.96 12.99
C TYR A 155 -4.47 20.42 12.57
N ILE A 156 -5.32 21.35 13.02
CA ILE A 156 -5.14 22.79 12.76
C ILE A 156 -4.08 23.38 13.69
N ASN A 157 -4.12 23.04 14.98
CA ASN A 157 -3.28 23.68 15.99
C ASN A 157 -1.82 23.18 15.98
N ASP A 158 -1.62 21.89 15.73
CA ASP A 158 -0.30 21.25 15.64
C ASP A 158 -0.29 20.30 14.42
N PRO A 159 -0.27 20.86 13.19
CA PRO A 159 -0.36 20.08 11.97
C PRO A 159 0.83 19.10 11.82
N PRO A 160 0.65 17.97 11.11
CA PRO A 160 1.76 17.08 10.80
C PRO A 160 2.82 17.80 9.98
N ARG A 161 4.07 17.75 10.44
CA ARG A 161 5.21 18.35 9.73
C ARG A 161 6.25 17.29 9.40
N PRO A 162 6.70 17.16 8.13
CA PRO A 162 7.66 16.14 7.73
C PRO A 162 8.99 16.17 8.50
N ASP A 163 9.41 17.35 8.95
CA ASP A 163 10.62 17.62 9.72
C ASP A 163 10.48 17.28 11.21
N LEU A 164 9.26 17.05 11.71
CA LEU A 164 9.01 16.82 13.13
C LEU A 164 8.35 15.47 13.40
N LEU A 165 9.19 14.47 13.65
CA LEU A 165 8.75 13.12 13.99
C LEU A 165 8.34 13.01 15.47
N ARG A 166 7.10 12.61 15.73
CA ARG A 166 6.53 12.47 17.08
C ARG A 166 6.57 11.03 17.55
N LYS A 167 6.74 10.82 18.87
CA LYS A 167 6.68 9.48 19.47
C LYS A 167 5.24 8.95 19.44
N SER A 168 5.05 7.74 18.93
CA SER A 168 3.79 7.02 19.04
C SER A 168 3.62 6.42 20.43
N ARG A 169 2.37 6.35 20.91
CA ARG A 169 2.01 5.60 22.12
C ARG A 169 1.84 4.11 21.85
N CYS A 170 1.86 3.70 20.59
CA CYS A 170 1.59 2.33 20.18
C CYS A 170 2.88 1.50 20.06
N LYS A 171 2.73 0.19 20.20
CA LYS A 171 3.77 -0.80 19.92
C LYS A 171 3.57 -1.40 18.53
N THR A 172 4.63 -1.96 17.97
CA THR A 172 4.58 -2.78 16.76
C THR A 172 5.31 -4.09 16.97
N THR A 173 5.00 -5.09 16.14
CA THR A 173 5.76 -6.34 16.11
C THR A 173 6.88 -6.20 15.10
N LEU A 174 8.11 -6.42 15.53
CA LEU A 174 9.24 -6.61 14.63
C LEU A 174 9.45 -8.10 14.43
N TYR A 175 9.59 -8.51 13.17
CA TYR A 175 9.92 -9.88 12.81
C TYR A 175 11.37 -9.92 12.34
N SER A 176 12.10 -10.95 12.78
CA SER A 176 13.48 -11.18 12.39
C SER A 176 13.70 -12.66 12.12
N SER A 177 14.33 -12.99 11.00
CA SER A 177 14.75 -14.35 10.70
C SER A 177 16.04 -14.66 11.46
N VAL A 178 16.04 -15.74 12.23
CA VAL A 178 17.23 -16.26 12.91
C VAL A 178 17.55 -17.62 12.32
N VAL A 179 18.78 -17.78 11.84
CA VAL A 179 19.30 -19.08 11.39
C VAL A 179 19.89 -19.78 12.62
N ALA A 180 19.28 -20.88 13.05
CA ALA A 180 19.76 -21.68 14.16
C ALA A 180 19.64 -23.17 13.83
N ASN A 181 20.70 -23.94 14.07
CA ASN A 181 20.74 -25.39 13.87
C ASN A 181 20.26 -25.88 12.48
N GLY A 182 20.65 -25.18 11.42
CA GLY A 182 20.28 -25.55 10.04
C GLY A 182 18.82 -25.28 9.64
N GLY A 183 18.02 -24.70 10.54
CA GLY A 183 16.65 -24.25 10.27
C GLY A 183 16.54 -22.71 10.27
N GLN A 184 15.59 -22.19 9.50
CA GLN A 184 15.25 -20.77 9.48
C GLN A 184 14.00 -20.56 10.35
N ASN A 185 14.16 -19.88 11.49
CA ASN A 185 13.06 -19.56 12.40
C ASN A 185 12.75 -18.06 12.32
N VAL A 186 11.48 -17.69 12.48
CA VAL A 186 11.06 -16.29 12.57
C VAL A 186 10.73 -15.98 14.03
N VAL A 187 11.40 -14.96 14.58
CA VAL A 187 11.16 -14.47 15.94
C VAL A 187 10.36 -13.17 15.86
N ALA A 188 9.38 -13.03 16.75
CA ALA A 188 8.52 -11.85 16.85
C ALA A 188 8.77 -11.12 18.18
N GLU A 189 9.15 -9.84 18.13
CA GLU A 189 9.41 -9.00 19.29
C GLU A 189 8.48 -7.77 19.30
N GLN A 190 8.01 -7.34 20.48
CA GLN A 190 7.28 -6.08 20.62
C GLN A 190 8.23 -4.90 20.82
N THR A 191 8.13 -3.90 19.96
CA THR A 191 8.95 -2.68 20.02
C THR A 191 8.10 -1.41 19.92
N ASP A 192 8.69 -0.26 20.21
CA ASP A 192 8.04 1.05 20.01
C ASP A 192 7.71 1.24 18.52
N TYR A 193 6.50 1.74 18.23
CA TYR A 193 6.14 2.05 16.85
C TYR A 193 6.99 3.22 16.31
N LYS A 194 7.41 3.13 15.03
CA LYS A 194 8.24 4.14 14.35
C LYS A 194 7.65 5.55 14.51
N ARG A 195 8.49 6.53 14.81
CA ARG A 195 8.05 7.93 14.93
C ARG A 195 7.52 8.45 13.59
N THR A 196 6.38 9.14 13.61
CA THR A 196 5.78 9.75 12.41
C THR A 196 5.31 11.18 12.70
N PRO A 197 5.13 12.01 11.66
CA PRO A 197 4.54 13.35 11.81
C PRO A 197 3.11 13.37 12.38
N VAL A 198 2.38 12.26 12.30
CA VAL A 198 0.98 12.15 12.74
C VAL A 198 0.82 11.46 14.09
N SER A 199 1.90 10.97 14.71
CA SER A 199 1.84 10.12 15.91
C SER A 199 1.26 10.80 17.15
N HIS A 200 1.27 12.14 17.23
CA HIS A 200 0.68 12.89 18.34
C HIS A 200 -0.84 13.07 18.22
N LEU A 201 -1.41 12.83 17.03
CA LEU A 201 -2.82 13.08 16.77
C LEU A 201 -3.72 12.02 17.45
N PRO A 202 -4.91 12.41 17.92
CA PRO A 202 -5.81 11.52 18.63
C PRO A 202 -6.40 10.48 17.67
N GLY A 203 -6.62 9.27 18.18
CA GLY A 203 -7.13 8.15 17.38
C GLY A 203 -6.12 7.52 16.41
N CYS A 204 -4.87 8.01 16.36
CA CYS A 204 -3.83 7.43 15.51
C CYS A 204 -3.18 6.18 16.15
N GLY A 205 -3.89 5.04 16.07
CA GLY A 205 -3.34 3.72 16.40
C GLY A 205 -2.49 3.11 15.27
N PRO A 206 -1.95 1.89 15.44
CA PRO A 206 -1.08 1.25 14.43
C PRO A 206 -1.67 1.25 13.02
N TYR A 207 -2.96 0.92 12.89
CA TYR A 207 -3.67 0.92 11.61
C TYR A 207 -3.67 2.29 10.91
N ALA A 208 -3.93 3.37 11.67
CA ALA A 208 -3.94 4.72 11.12
C ALA A 208 -2.53 5.17 10.73
N LEU A 209 -1.52 4.82 11.54
CA LEU A 209 -0.12 5.13 11.26
C LEU A 209 0.38 4.37 10.02
N ASP A 210 0.08 3.08 9.90
CA ASP A 210 0.41 2.28 8.72
C ASP A 210 -0.28 2.84 7.47
N SER A 211 -1.57 3.19 7.57
CA SER A 211 -2.31 3.81 6.46
C SER A 211 -1.67 5.13 6.02
N TRP A 212 -1.34 6.03 6.95
CA TRP A 212 -0.68 7.29 6.61
C TRP A 212 0.70 7.06 5.96
N ARG A 213 1.49 6.12 6.49
CA ARG A 213 2.81 5.77 5.93
C ARG A 213 2.72 5.14 4.53
N ILE A 214 1.63 4.43 4.23
CA ILE A 214 1.43 3.81 2.91
C ILE A 214 0.93 4.83 1.88
N PHE A 215 -0.01 5.70 2.25
CA PHE A 215 -0.76 6.52 1.29
C PHE A 215 -0.38 8.00 1.28
N CYS A 216 0.14 8.55 2.39
CA CYS A 216 0.38 9.99 2.54
C CYS A 216 1.85 10.37 2.65
N ALA A 217 2.71 9.44 3.07
CA ALA A 217 4.14 9.68 3.21
C ALA A 217 4.85 9.64 1.86
N SER A 218 6.19 9.68 1.87
CA SER A 218 6.99 9.59 0.64
C SER A 218 6.88 8.21 -0.01
N ASP A 219 7.22 8.14 -1.31
CA ASP A 219 7.24 6.91 -2.11
C ASP A 219 8.24 5.84 -1.64
N GLU A 220 9.04 6.15 -0.61
CA GLU A 220 9.97 5.22 0.03
C GLU A 220 9.42 4.65 1.35
N GLU A 221 8.54 5.39 2.04
CA GLU A 221 8.12 5.04 3.40
C GLU A 221 7.33 3.73 3.44
N TRP A 222 6.41 3.53 2.48
CA TRP A 222 5.54 2.36 2.40
C TRP A 222 6.30 1.04 2.26
N LYS A 223 7.53 1.07 1.70
CA LYS A 223 8.36 -0.12 1.48
C LYS A 223 8.81 -0.78 2.79
N SER A 224 8.77 -0.04 3.88
CA SER A 224 9.13 -0.51 5.23
C SER A 224 7.94 -0.83 6.13
N VAL A 225 6.71 -0.75 5.61
CA VAL A 225 5.49 -0.94 6.41
C VAL A 225 5.12 -2.43 6.40
N LEU A 226 4.93 -3.00 7.59
CA LEU A 226 4.46 -4.37 7.82
C LEU A 226 3.15 -4.32 8.62
N PRO A 227 2.01 -4.05 7.95
CA PRO A 227 0.76 -3.79 8.65
C PRO A 227 0.13 -5.08 9.16
N LYS A 228 -0.62 -4.99 10.27
CA LYS A 228 -1.44 -6.10 10.76
C LYS A 228 -2.79 -6.21 10.05
N ASP A 229 -3.29 -5.09 9.53
CA ASP A 229 -4.60 -5.01 8.87
C ASP A 229 -4.65 -5.85 7.58
N LYS A 230 -5.75 -6.58 7.40
CA LYS A 230 -5.90 -7.50 6.27
C LYS A 230 -5.94 -6.80 4.91
N GLU A 231 -6.59 -5.64 4.84
CA GLU A 231 -6.75 -4.91 3.59
C GLU A 231 -5.47 -4.19 3.20
N LEU A 232 -4.74 -3.64 4.18
CA LEU A 232 -3.40 -3.10 3.95
C LEU A 232 -2.41 -4.18 3.49
N LYS A 233 -2.47 -5.39 4.05
CA LYS A 233 -1.65 -6.53 3.57
C LYS A 233 -1.98 -6.90 2.12
N ARG A 234 -3.26 -6.98 1.76
CA ARG A 234 -3.71 -7.23 0.37
C ARG A 234 -3.17 -6.15 -0.56
N PHE A 235 -3.32 -4.88 -0.18
CA PHE A 235 -2.83 -3.75 -0.98
C PHE A 235 -1.31 -3.77 -1.16
N LEU A 236 -0.53 -4.07 -0.11
CA LEU A 236 0.93 -4.14 -0.21
C LEU A 236 1.41 -5.34 -1.04
N ARG A 237 0.77 -6.51 -0.94
CA ARG A 237 1.04 -7.65 -1.85
C ARG A 237 0.90 -7.24 -3.31
N TRP A 238 -0.22 -6.60 -3.63
CA TRP A 238 -0.46 -6.06 -4.97
C TRP A 238 0.61 -5.05 -5.36
N LYS A 239 0.88 -4.04 -4.51
CA LYS A 239 1.78 -2.93 -4.83
C LYS A 239 3.23 -3.40 -5.02
N TRP A 240 3.72 -4.33 -4.20
CA TRP A 240 5.05 -4.92 -4.38
C TRP A 240 5.16 -5.76 -5.65
N ALA A 241 4.16 -6.61 -5.92
CA ALA A 241 4.16 -7.44 -7.13
C ALA A 241 4.09 -6.58 -8.39
N TYR A 242 3.18 -5.59 -8.41
CA TYR A 242 2.87 -4.81 -9.59
C TYR A 242 3.87 -3.65 -9.83
N GLU A 243 4.27 -2.90 -8.80
CA GLU A 243 5.14 -1.72 -8.98
C GLU A 243 6.63 -2.04 -8.83
N LYS A 244 6.97 -3.12 -8.12
CA LYS A 244 8.37 -3.46 -7.81
C LYS A 244 8.80 -4.82 -8.33
N PHE A 245 7.88 -5.61 -8.90
CA PHE A 245 8.20 -6.94 -9.42
C PHE A 245 8.86 -7.85 -8.38
N ARG A 246 8.52 -7.65 -7.10
CA ARG A 246 9.01 -8.50 -6.00
C ARG A 246 7.86 -9.18 -5.30
N GLN A 247 8.14 -10.39 -4.84
CA GLN A 247 7.31 -11.08 -3.86
C GLN A 247 7.34 -10.29 -2.55
N TRP A 248 6.25 -10.33 -1.80
CA TRP A 248 6.17 -9.68 -0.50
C TRP A 248 5.48 -10.56 0.53
N ASP A 249 6.14 -10.69 1.67
CA ASP A 249 5.66 -11.39 2.85
C ASP A 249 5.26 -10.39 3.95
N PRO A 250 4.12 -10.57 4.64
CA PRO A 250 3.68 -9.64 5.68
C PRO A 250 4.56 -9.55 6.93
N GLU A 251 5.45 -10.52 7.16
CA GLU A 251 6.32 -10.57 8.33
C GLU A 251 7.76 -10.24 7.92
N LEU A 252 8.24 -10.81 6.81
CA LEU A 252 9.62 -10.65 6.35
C LEU A 252 9.82 -9.50 5.36
N GLY A 253 8.73 -8.95 4.81
CA GLY A 253 8.78 -7.89 3.82
C GLY A 253 9.15 -8.40 2.42
N PRO A 254 9.91 -7.62 1.63
CA PRO A 254 10.07 -7.89 0.20
C PRO A 254 11.13 -8.97 -0.10
N GLY A 255 10.72 -10.02 -0.81
CA GLY A 255 11.50 -11.22 -1.15
C GLY A 255 11.99 -11.25 -2.61
N ASN A 256 12.02 -12.44 -3.21
CA ASN A 256 12.56 -12.66 -4.56
C ASN A 256 11.78 -11.90 -5.65
N VAL A 257 12.29 -11.91 -6.87
CA VAL A 257 11.55 -11.44 -8.06
C VAL A 257 10.29 -12.29 -8.25
N ILE A 258 9.21 -11.69 -8.74
CA ILE A 258 7.95 -12.41 -9.01
C ILE A 258 8.14 -13.47 -10.11
N THR A 259 7.39 -14.56 -9.99
CA THR A 259 7.27 -15.61 -11.00
C THR A 259 5.84 -15.60 -11.57
N LEU A 260 5.62 -16.26 -12.72
CA LEU A 260 4.28 -16.45 -13.28
C LEU A 260 3.30 -17.03 -12.26
N ASP A 261 3.70 -18.09 -11.55
CA ASP A 261 2.86 -18.74 -10.53
C ASP A 261 2.54 -17.79 -9.39
N TYR A 262 3.54 -17.04 -8.89
CA TYR A 262 3.31 -16.05 -7.84
C TYR A 262 2.30 -14.97 -8.27
N VAL A 263 2.39 -14.49 -9.52
CA VAL A 263 1.43 -13.49 -10.05
C VAL A 263 0.02 -14.07 -10.09
N ARG A 264 -0.14 -15.30 -10.56
CA ARG A 264 -1.44 -16.01 -10.59
C ARG A 264 -1.99 -16.21 -9.17
N ASP A 265 -1.16 -16.66 -8.24
CA ASP A 265 -1.55 -16.90 -6.83
C ASP A 265 -1.98 -15.62 -6.13
N VAL A 266 -1.20 -14.54 -6.28
CA VAL A 266 -1.55 -13.23 -5.72
C VAL A 266 -2.84 -12.71 -6.34
N THR A 267 -3.01 -12.83 -7.66
CA THR A 267 -4.23 -12.41 -8.34
C THR A 267 -5.45 -13.16 -7.81
N ALA A 268 -5.38 -14.49 -7.71
CA ALA A 268 -6.45 -15.31 -7.14
C ALA A 268 -6.79 -14.90 -5.69
N LEU A 269 -5.76 -14.69 -4.85
CA LEU A 269 -5.93 -14.24 -3.47
C LEU A 269 -6.60 -12.85 -3.38
N LEU A 270 -6.28 -11.94 -4.31
CA LEU A 270 -6.84 -10.59 -4.34
C LEU A 270 -8.26 -10.54 -4.93
N SER A 271 -8.62 -11.52 -5.75
CA SER A 271 -9.95 -11.67 -6.33
C SER A 271 -10.93 -12.43 -5.43
N SER A 272 -10.45 -13.20 -4.44
CA SER A 272 -11.31 -13.82 -3.43
C SER A 272 -11.81 -12.78 -2.40
N GLU A 273 -13.11 -12.76 -2.12
CA GLU A 273 -13.79 -11.87 -1.16
C GLU A 273 -13.42 -12.14 0.32
#